data_AF-A0A7C6HN18-F1
#
_entry.id   AF-A0A7C6HN18-F1
#
_cell.length_a   1.000
_cell.length_b   1.000
_cell.length_c   1.000
_cell.angle_alpha   90.00
_cell.angle_beta   90.00
_cell.angle_gamma   90.00
#
_symmetry.space_group_name_H-M   'P 1'
#
loop_
_entity.id
_entity.type
_entity.pdbx_description
1 polymer ?
#
loop_
_entity_poly.entity_id
_entity_poly.type
_entity_poly.pdbx_seq_one_letter_code
_entity_poly.pdbx_strand_id
1 'polypeptide(L)'
;DAADECLLWSEAQKYYANILNPFSPLVKNKIDEIVALNLPIDIIATSHGAIWRDNPLQIVEKYYEWSQDYQEDQITIAYDTMWEGTMKIAHQIASDISRLSPETRVKVFNIAKTDKNDIMTEVFKSKAIAVGSPTVGNNILSSVGGWLEFLTELKFKNKKAAVFGCYGWSGESTKILRSRLIDAGFDVVEPEIRCNWNPDAKVLAGTEEIAAALNER
;
A
#
# COMPACT_ATOMS: atom_id res chain seq x y z
N ASP A 1 -8.89 -28.33 2.18
CA ASP A 1 -9.11 -29.27 3.31
C ASP A 1 -7.80 -29.72 3.99
N ALA A 2 -6.66 -29.80 3.30
CA ALA A 2 -5.37 -30.18 3.93
C ALA A 2 -4.38 -29.01 4.12
N ALA A 3 -4.59 -27.88 3.44
CA ALA A 3 -3.77 -26.67 3.63
C ALA A 3 -4.32 -25.85 4.80
N ASP A 4 -3.43 -25.16 5.52
CA ASP A 4 -3.81 -24.12 6.47
C ASP A 4 -4.52 -22.99 5.72
N GLU A 5 -5.79 -22.74 6.06
CA GLU A 5 -6.63 -21.80 5.33
C GLU A 5 -6.12 -20.36 5.43
N CYS A 6 -5.63 -19.94 6.61
CA CYS A 6 -5.11 -18.59 6.80
C CYS A 6 -3.87 -18.36 5.93
N LEU A 7 -2.95 -19.32 5.91
CA LEU A 7 -1.75 -19.26 5.07
C LEU A 7 -2.09 -19.31 3.58
N LEU A 8 -3.02 -20.19 3.18
CA LEU A 8 -3.46 -20.30 1.78
C LEU A 8 -3.98 -18.95 1.26
N TRP A 9 -4.85 -18.29 2.03
CA TRP A 9 -5.42 -17.01 1.63
C TRP A 9 -4.40 -15.87 1.67
N SER A 10 -3.50 -15.84 2.65
CA SER A 10 -2.45 -14.83 2.70
C SER A 10 -1.50 -14.93 1.50
N GLU A 11 -1.10 -16.15 1.13
CA GLU A 11 -0.22 -16.38 -0.02
C GLU A 11 -0.93 -16.10 -1.36
N ALA A 12 -2.20 -16.47 -1.49
CA ALA A 12 -2.98 -16.16 -2.69
C ALA A 12 -3.14 -14.65 -2.92
N GLN A 13 -3.46 -13.89 -1.87
CA GLN A 13 -3.57 -12.43 -1.96
C GLN A 13 -2.21 -11.78 -2.20
N LYS A 14 -1.16 -12.26 -1.53
CA LYS A 14 0.23 -11.78 -1.74
C LYS A 14 0.65 -11.99 -3.19
N TYR A 15 0.35 -13.14 -3.77
CA TYR A 15 0.60 -13.44 -5.18
C TYR A 15 -0.15 -12.48 -6.10
N TYR A 16 -1.46 -12.30 -5.88
CA TYR A 16 -2.26 -11.40 -6.69
C TYR A 16 -1.73 -9.96 -6.65
N ALA A 17 -1.55 -9.43 -5.44
CA ALA A 17 -1.11 -8.05 -5.21
C ALA A 17 0.23 -7.73 -5.88
N ASN A 18 1.19 -8.66 -5.82
CA ASN A 18 2.57 -8.42 -6.26
C ASN A 18 2.84 -8.77 -7.72
N ILE A 19 1.92 -9.46 -8.41
CA ILE A 19 2.14 -9.95 -9.78
C ILE A 19 0.99 -9.57 -10.71
N LEU A 20 -0.26 -9.75 -10.28
CA LEU A 20 -1.42 -9.68 -11.15
C LEU A 20 -2.12 -8.32 -11.12
N ASN A 21 -1.92 -7.51 -10.07
CA ASN A 21 -2.60 -6.22 -9.93
C ASN A 21 -2.49 -5.30 -11.17
N PRO A 22 -1.33 -5.19 -11.87
CA PRO A 22 -1.23 -4.40 -13.11
C PRO A 22 -2.16 -4.84 -14.24
N PHE A 23 -2.62 -6.10 -14.17
CA PHE A 23 -3.42 -6.79 -15.17
C PHE A 23 -4.86 -7.04 -14.68
N SER A 24 -5.28 -6.45 -13.56
CA SER A 24 -6.63 -6.58 -13.00
C SER A 24 -7.76 -6.42 -14.04
N PRO A 25 -7.72 -5.46 -15.00
CA PRO A 25 -8.74 -5.38 -16.04
C PRO A 25 -8.82 -6.63 -16.95
N LEU A 26 -7.68 -7.27 -17.22
CA LEU A 26 -7.63 -8.50 -18.01
C LEU A 26 -8.14 -9.70 -17.21
N VAL A 27 -7.85 -9.75 -15.90
CA VAL A 27 -8.38 -10.76 -14.99
C VAL A 27 -9.90 -10.73 -15.01
N LYS A 28 -10.50 -9.55 -14.80
CA LYS A 28 -11.95 -9.37 -14.82
C LYS A 28 -12.57 -9.89 -16.12
N ASN A 29 -12.08 -9.40 -17.26
CA ASN A 29 -12.62 -9.78 -18.57
C ASN A 29 -12.50 -11.28 -18.84
N LYS A 30 -11.40 -11.91 -18.40
CA LYS A 30 -11.20 -13.35 -18.60
C LYS A 30 -12.12 -14.18 -17.68
N ILE A 31 -12.35 -13.73 -16.45
CA ILE A 31 -13.31 -14.38 -15.56
C ILE A 31 -14.73 -14.28 -16.15
N ASP A 32 -15.14 -13.09 -16.62
CA ASP A 32 -16.46 -12.88 -17.24
C ASP A 32 -16.67 -13.82 -18.45
N GLU A 33 -15.64 -13.98 -19.31
CA GLU A 33 -15.65 -14.91 -20.44
C GLU A 33 -15.82 -16.37 -19.98
N ILE A 34 -15.06 -16.82 -18.98
CA ILE A 34 -15.11 -18.20 -18.47
C ILE A 34 -16.47 -18.49 -17.85
N VAL A 35 -17.02 -17.57 -17.06
CA VAL A 35 -18.35 -17.70 -16.46
C VAL A 35 -19.42 -17.81 -17.55
N ALA A 36 -19.31 -17.04 -18.63
CA ALA A 36 -20.25 -17.09 -19.75
C ALA A 36 -20.25 -18.43 -20.52
N LEU A 37 -19.18 -19.21 -20.45
CA LEU A 37 -19.13 -20.56 -21.04
C LEU A 37 -19.98 -21.58 -20.28
N ASN A 38 -20.40 -21.27 -19.04
CA ASN A 38 -21.25 -22.12 -18.20
C ASN A 38 -20.72 -23.56 -18.08
N LEU A 39 -19.41 -23.70 -17.92
CA LEU A 39 -18.74 -24.99 -17.76
C LEU A 39 -18.85 -25.46 -16.30
N PRO A 40 -19.11 -26.75 -16.03
CA PRO A 40 -18.95 -27.30 -14.69
C PRO A 40 -17.45 -27.28 -14.32
N ILE A 41 -17.12 -26.66 -13.18
CA ILE A 41 -15.75 -26.59 -12.66
C ILE A 41 -15.72 -27.33 -11.33
N ASP A 42 -15.21 -28.56 -11.35
CA ASP A 42 -15.08 -29.39 -10.14
C ASP A 42 -13.75 -29.14 -9.41
N ILE A 43 -12.68 -28.80 -10.15
CA ILE A 43 -11.34 -28.63 -9.61
C ILE A 43 -10.61 -27.51 -10.38
N ILE A 44 -9.83 -26.69 -9.66
CA ILE A 44 -8.83 -25.79 -10.25
C ILE A 44 -7.43 -26.24 -9.76
N ALA A 45 -6.66 -26.84 -10.66
CA ALA A 45 -5.29 -27.27 -10.41
C ALA A 45 -4.31 -26.23 -10.99
N THR A 46 -3.82 -25.34 -10.13
CA THR A 46 -2.87 -24.29 -10.49
C THR A 46 -1.45 -24.85 -10.70
N SER A 47 -0.57 -24.08 -11.35
CA SER A 47 0.85 -24.43 -11.50
C SER A 47 1.67 -24.24 -10.21
N HIS A 48 1.13 -23.52 -9.22
CA HIS A 48 1.78 -23.21 -7.96
C HIS A 48 0.81 -23.40 -6.79
N GLY A 49 1.29 -23.98 -5.69
CA GLY A 49 0.55 -24.10 -4.44
C GLY A 49 -0.49 -25.21 -4.44
N ALA A 50 -1.62 -24.96 -3.79
CA ALA A 50 -2.67 -25.95 -3.54
C ALA A 50 -3.59 -26.13 -4.76
N ILE A 51 -4.19 -27.32 -4.83
CA ILE A 51 -5.29 -27.63 -5.75
C ILE A 51 -6.61 -27.24 -5.07
N TRP A 52 -7.41 -26.41 -5.72
CA TRP A 52 -8.74 -26.03 -5.24
C TRP A 52 -9.74 -27.12 -5.64
N ARG A 53 -10.06 -28.00 -4.70
CA ARG A 53 -10.96 -29.16 -4.89
C ARG A 53 -12.28 -29.07 -4.13
N ASP A 54 -12.30 -28.25 -3.08
CA ASP A 54 -13.50 -27.97 -2.30
C ASP A 54 -13.90 -26.53 -2.60
N ASN A 55 -15.15 -26.31 -3.03
CA ASN A 55 -15.65 -25.04 -3.57
C ASN A 55 -14.60 -24.29 -4.44
N PRO A 56 -14.19 -24.81 -5.61
CA PRO A 56 -13.11 -24.23 -6.41
C PRO A 56 -13.37 -22.79 -6.84
N LEU A 57 -14.63 -22.37 -6.95
CA LEU A 57 -14.98 -21.01 -7.37
C LEU A 57 -14.65 -19.95 -6.31
N GLN A 58 -14.38 -20.33 -5.05
CA GLN A 58 -14.03 -19.37 -4.00
C GLN A 58 -12.83 -18.48 -4.36
N ILE A 59 -11.82 -19.04 -5.04
CA ILE A 59 -10.64 -18.26 -5.47
C ILE A 59 -10.96 -17.40 -6.70
N VAL A 60 -11.87 -17.85 -7.56
CA VAL A 60 -12.32 -17.10 -8.75
C VAL A 60 -13.10 -15.86 -8.30
N GLU A 61 -14.02 -16.02 -7.34
CA GLU A 61 -14.75 -14.91 -6.72
C GLU A 61 -13.80 -13.89 -6.10
N LYS A 62 -12.76 -14.35 -5.40
CA LYS A 62 -11.74 -13.48 -4.81
C LYS A 62 -10.89 -12.77 -5.85
N TYR A 63 -10.48 -13.44 -6.91
CA TYR A 63 -9.78 -12.78 -8.03
C TYR A 63 -10.67 -11.73 -8.70
N TYR A 64 -11.97 -12.00 -8.83
CA TYR A 64 -12.92 -11.03 -9.36
C TYR A 64 -13.05 -9.81 -8.44
N GLU A 65 -13.17 -10.00 -7.14
CA GLU A 65 -13.16 -8.93 -6.12
C GLU A 65 -11.86 -8.13 -6.19
N TRP A 66 -10.71 -8.81 -6.19
CA TRP A 66 -9.38 -8.20 -6.25
C TRP A 66 -9.11 -7.44 -7.55
N SER A 67 -9.75 -7.83 -8.65
CA SER A 67 -9.61 -7.18 -9.95
C SER A 67 -10.32 -5.84 -10.07
N GLN A 68 -11.13 -5.46 -9.09
CA GLN A 68 -11.98 -4.26 -9.12
C GLN A 68 -11.43 -3.15 -8.22
N ASP A 69 -10.18 -2.74 -8.49
CA ASP A 69 -9.49 -1.67 -7.75
C ASP A 69 -9.61 -1.84 -6.22
N TYR A 70 -9.35 -3.07 -5.77
CA TYR A 70 -9.62 -3.51 -4.41
C TYR A 70 -8.97 -2.65 -3.34
N GLN A 71 -9.73 -2.42 -2.27
CA GLN A 71 -9.30 -1.76 -1.05
C GLN A 71 -10.25 -2.06 0.11
N GLU A 72 -9.70 -2.07 1.30
CA GLU A 72 -10.35 -2.19 2.60
C GLU A 72 -10.28 -0.82 3.31
N ASP A 73 -10.93 -0.72 4.48
CA ASP A 73 -10.74 0.42 5.37
C ASP A 73 -9.39 0.33 6.11
N GLN A 74 -8.31 0.42 5.34
CA GLN A 74 -6.92 0.31 5.80
C GLN A 74 -6.07 1.44 5.24
N ILE A 75 -5.13 1.95 6.04
CA ILE A 75 -4.10 2.89 5.61
C ILE A 75 -2.71 2.31 5.92
N THR A 76 -1.82 2.32 4.92
CA THR A 76 -0.44 1.85 5.07
C THR A 76 0.53 3.03 5.07
N ILE A 77 1.32 3.14 6.14
CA ILE A 77 2.39 4.11 6.30
C ILE A 77 3.71 3.39 6.04
N ALA A 78 4.42 3.80 4.99
CA ALA A 78 5.70 3.21 4.60
C ALA A 78 6.78 4.29 4.60
N TYR A 79 7.86 4.07 5.33
CA TYR A 79 8.92 5.07 5.44
C TYR A 79 10.31 4.45 5.51
N ASP A 80 11.33 5.28 5.34
CA ASP A 80 12.65 4.98 5.86
C ASP A 80 13.26 6.20 6.56
N THR A 81 14.31 6.00 7.37
CA THR A 81 14.90 7.04 8.19
C THR A 81 16.37 6.77 8.50
N MET A 82 17.16 7.83 8.68
CA MET A 82 18.56 7.73 9.13
C MET A 82 18.71 8.00 10.63
N TRP A 83 17.93 8.93 11.17
CA TRP A 83 18.05 9.45 12.54
C TRP A 83 16.70 9.54 13.25
N GLU A 84 15.78 8.64 12.89
CA GLU A 84 14.47 8.44 13.52
C GLU A 84 13.48 9.63 13.47
N GLY A 85 13.87 10.80 12.97
CA GLY A 85 12.95 11.95 12.82
C GLY A 85 11.73 11.59 11.94
N THR A 86 11.97 11.02 10.76
CA THR A 86 10.89 10.53 9.87
C THR A 86 10.07 9.42 10.51
N MET A 87 10.70 8.55 11.32
CA MET A 87 10.00 7.50 12.08
C MET A 87 9.01 8.12 13.07
N LYS A 88 9.42 9.12 13.85
CA LYS A 88 8.54 9.79 14.82
C LYS A 88 7.31 10.38 14.12
N ILE A 89 7.49 11.01 12.96
CA ILE A 89 6.38 11.54 12.15
C ILE A 89 5.46 10.40 11.69
N ALA A 90 6.02 9.30 11.17
CA ALA A 90 5.23 8.15 10.71
C ALA A 90 4.34 7.57 11.83
N HIS A 91 4.91 7.38 13.02
CA HIS A 91 4.18 6.84 14.17
C HIS A 91 3.14 7.84 14.72
N GLN A 92 3.41 9.14 14.64
CA GLN A 92 2.41 10.14 15.02
C GLN A 92 1.23 10.17 14.04
N ILE A 93 1.48 10.13 12.72
CA ILE A 93 0.41 9.99 11.71
C ILE A 93 -0.45 8.75 12.01
N ALA A 94 0.19 7.61 12.35
CA ALA A 94 -0.53 6.39 12.71
C ALA A 94 -1.45 6.58 13.93
N SER A 95 -0.94 7.26 14.96
CA SER A 95 -1.69 7.59 16.18
C SER A 95 -2.87 8.50 15.87
N ASP A 96 -2.68 9.52 15.02
CA ASP A 96 -3.74 10.45 14.67
C ASP A 96 -4.82 9.79 13.81
N ILE A 97 -4.45 8.93 12.85
CA ILE A 97 -5.44 8.14 12.09
C ILE A 97 -6.27 7.27 13.03
N SER A 98 -5.61 6.54 13.93
CA SER A 98 -6.31 5.65 14.88
C SER A 98 -7.22 6.42 15.84
N ARG A 99 -6.83 7.64 16.21
CA ARG A 99 -7.65 8.53 17.06
C ARG A 99 -8.86 9.09 16.32
N LEU A 100 -8.67 9.56 15.09
CA LEU A 100 -9.73 10.18 14.29
C LEU A 100 -10.67 9.15 13.66
N SER A 101 -10.21 7.93 13.41
CA SER A 101 -10.98 6.86 12.77
C SER A 101 -10.61 5.50 13.39
N PRO A 102 -11.18 5.16 14.56
CA PRO A 102 -10.84 3.95 15.32
C PRO A 102 -11.05 2.63 14.57
N GLU A 103 -11.97 2.60 13.59
CA GLU A 103 -12.25 1.43 12.76
C GLU A 103 -11.25 1.27 11.60
N THR A 104 -10.55 2.34 11.21
CA THR A 104 -9.54 2.29 10.14
C THR A 104 -8.34 1.50 10.61
N ARG A 105 -8.01 0.42 9.90
CA ARG A 105 -6.81 -0.36 10.19
C ARG A 105 -5.56 0.41 9.76
N VAL A 106 -4.57 0.52 10.65
CA VAL A 106 -3.31 1.22 10.35
C VAL A 106 -2.15 0.24 10.34
N LYS A 107 -1.34 0.30 9.28
CA LYS A 107 -0.10 -0.48 9.13
C LYS A 107 1.08 0.47 9.01
N VAL A 108 2.18 0.19 9.73
CA VAL A 108 3.37 1.04 9.74
C VAL A 108 4.59 0.18 9.45
N PHE A 109 5.34 0.52 8.39
CA PHE A 109 6.50 -0.24 7.95
C PHE A 109 7.72 0.66 7.74
N ASN A 110 8.86 0.19 8.23
CA ASN A 110 10.14 0.66 7.73
C ASN A 110 10.53 -0.16 6.49
N ILE A 111 10.65 0.51 5.35
CA ILE A 111 10.91 -0.08 4.02
C ILE A 111 12.24 -0.83 3.98
N ALA A 112 13.28 -0.34 4.68
CA ALA A 112 14.58 -1.00 4.71
C ALA A 112 14.63 -2.25 5.61
N LYS A 113 13.62 -2.47 6.45
CA LYS A 113 13.59 -3.55 7.46
C LYS A 113 12.48 -4.58 7.23
N THR A 114 11.63 -4.38 6.24
CA THR A 114 10.45 -5.23 5.98
C THR A 114 10.51 -5.74 4.54
N ASP A 115 10.04 -6.97 4.30
CA ASP A 115 9.96 -7.50 2.93
C ASP A 115 9.05 -6.60 2.08
N LYS A 116 9.55 -6.22 0.89
CA LYS A 116 8.83 -5.31 0.01
C LYS A 116 7.48 -5.87 -0.43
N ASN A 117 7.36 -7.19 -0.61
CA ASN A 117 6.13 -7.81 -1.11
C ASN A 117 5.05 -7.81 -0.03
N ASP A 118 5.44 -7.97 1.24
CA ASP A 118 4.52 -7.83 2.38
C ASP A 118 3.97 -6.40 2.47
N ILE A 119 4.83 -5.38 2.32
CA ILE A 119 4.37 -3.99 2.30
C ILE A 119 3.39 -3.78 1.13
N MET A 120 3.69 -4.27 -0.08
CA MET A 120 2.82 -4.11 -1.24
C MET A 120 1.47 -4.82 -1.08
N THR A 121 1.42 -5.95 -0.40
CA THR A 121 0.14 -6.61 -0.06
C THR A 121 -0.69 -5.76 0.88
N GLU A 122 -0.07 -5.05 1.83
CA GLU A 122 -0.78 -4.09 2.69
C GLU A 122 -1.21 -2.83 1.93
N VAL A 123 -0.40 -2.34 0.98
CA VAL A 123 -0.79 -1.25 0.06
C VAL A 123 -1.98 -1.65 -0.81
N PHE A 124 -1.98 -2.87 -1.35
CA PHE A 124 -3.09 -3.42 -2.13
C PHE A 124 -4.41 -3.36 -1.36
N LYS A 125 -4.40 -3.75 -0.08
CA LYS A 125 -5.56 -3.66 0.81
C LYS A 125 -5.91 -2.22 1.24
N SER A 126 -5.00 -1.26 1.11
CA SER A 126 -5.23 0.07 1.69
C SER A 126 -6.02 0.99 0.76
N LYS A 127 -6.94 1.78 1.32
CA LYS A 127 -7.58 2.91 0.61
C LYS A 127 -6.64 4.10 0.42
N ALA A 128 -5.63 4.20 1.29
CA ALA A 128 -4.65 5.27 1.22
C ALA A 128 -3.28 4.84 1.76
N ILE A 129 -2.24 5.59 1.39
CA ILE A 129 -0.88 5.41 1.92
C ILE A 129 -0.28 6.73 2.43
N ALA A 130 0.69 6.64 3.34
CA ALA A 130 1.56 7.77 3.67
C ALA A 130 3.02 7.35 3.48
N VAL A 131 3.77 8.09 2.67
CA VAL A 131 5.16 7.73 2.32
C VAL A 131 6.15 8.72 2.91
N GLY A 132 7.15 8.18 3.62
CA GLY A 132 8.12 8.96 4.36
C GLY A 132 9.57 8.76 3.91
N SER A 133 10.30 9.84 3.65
CA SER A 133 11.76 9.78 3.48
C SER A 133 12.41 11.06 4.00
N PRO A 134 13.56 10.99 4.70
CA PRO A 134 14.39 12.17 4.85
C PRO A 134 14.98 12.61 3.50
N THR A 135 15.47 13.84 3.45
CA THR A 135 16.32 14.31 2.35
C THR A 135 17.76 13.83 2.53
N VAL A 136 18.30 13.20 1.49
CA VAL A 136 19.72 12.78 1.40
C VAL A 136 20.22 13.06 -0.02
N GLY A 137 21.35 13.78 -0.15
CA GLY A 137 21.93 14.10 -1.46
C GLY A 137 20.96 14.81 -2.43
N ASN A 138 20.15 15.74 -1.90
CA ASN A 138 19.06 16.42 -2.62
C ASN A 138 17.99 15.46 -3.21
N ASN A 139 17.88 14.27 -2.65
CA ASN A 139 16.98 13.21 -3.08
C ASN A 139 16.34 12.49 -1.87
N ILE A 140 15.58 11.43 -2.13
CA ILE A 140 15.06 10.48 -1.15
C ILE A 140 16.07 9.36 -0.87
N LEU A 141 15.87 8.59 0.21
CA LEU A 141 16.66 7.39 0.48
C LEU A 141 16.51 6.36 -0.65
N SER A 142 17.61 5.67 -0.99
CA SER A 142 17.63 4.69 -2.08
C SER A 142 16.69 3.50 -1.83
N SER A 143 16.49 3.11 -0.58
CA SER A 143 15.49 2.12 -0.14
C SER A 143 14.08 2.54 -0.57
N VAL A 144 13.70 3.79 -0.30
CA VAL A 144 12.41 4.37 -0.69
C VAL A 144 12.32 4.52 -2.21
N GLY A 145 13.40 4.95 -2.86
CA GLY A 145 13.47 5.07 -4.31
C GLY A 145 13.19 3.76 -5.04
N GLY A 146 13.90 2.68 -4.68
CA GLY A 146 13.68 1.36 -5.28
C GLY A 146 12.31 0.77 -4.95
N TRP A 147 11.77 1.04 -3.76
CA TRP A 147 10.42 0.64 -3.38
C TRP A 147 9.34 1.36 -4.21
N LEU A 148 9.53 2.65 -4.51
CA LEU A 148 8.61 3.42 -5.36
C LEU A 148 8.61 2.96 -6.82
N GLU A 149 9.73 2.48 -7.35
CA GLU A 149 9.75 1.87 -8.69
C GLU A 149 8.84 0.64 -8.73
N PHE A 150 8.97 -0.26 -7.74
CA PHE A 150 8.10 -1.43 -7.64
C PHE A 150 6.63 -1.04 -7.41
N LEU A 151 6.36 -0.01 -6.60
CA LEU A 151 5.01 0.52 -6.39
C LEU A 151 4.37 0.97 -7.72
N THR A 152 5.15 1.62 -8.57
CA THR A 152 4.71 2.17 -9.86
C THR A 152 4.41 1.06 -10.86
N GLU A 153 5.24 0.01 -10.89
CA GLU A 153 5.01 -1.20 -11.70
C GLU A 153 3.67 -1.86 -11.38
N LEU A 154 3.24 -1.80 -10.11
CA LEU A 154 2.01 -2.44 -9.65
C LEU A 154 0.72 -1.73 -10.07
N LYS A 155 0.79 -0.47 -10.52
CA LYS A 155 -0.34 0.30 -11.08
C LYS A 155 -1.60 0.32 -10.20
N PHE A 156 -1.44 0.51 -8.90
CA PHE A 156 -2.59 0.67 -7.99
C PHE A 156 -3.53 1.80 -8.45
N LYS A 157 -4.83 1.63 -8.17
CA LYS A 157 -5.89 2.53 -8.61
C LYS A 157 -6.75 2.95 -7.44
N ASN A 158 -7.34 4.14 -7.56
CA ASN A 158 -8.30 4.69 -6.62
C ASN A 158 -7.78 4.82 -5.16
N LYS A 159 -6.48 5.11 -5.00
CA LYS A 159 -5.84 5.24 -3.68
C LYS A 159 -5.32 6.64 -3.46
N LYS A 160 -5.55 7.18 -2.26
CA LYS A 160 -4.96 8.46 -1.83
C LYS A 160 -3.53 8.25 -1.33
N ALA A 161 -2.73 9.31 -1.35
CA ALA A 161 -1.42 9.31 -0.72
C ALA A 161 -1.10 10.62 0.00
N ALA A 162 -0.28 10.55 1.04
CA ALA A 162 0.35 11.70 1.68
C ALA A 162 1.87 11.52 1.74
N VAL A 163 2.59 12.64 1.86
CA VAL A 163 4.06 12.64 1.92
C VAL A 163 4.58 13.32 3.18
N PHE A 164 5.67 12.80 3.71
CA PHE A 164 6.32 13.40 4.88
C PHE A 164 7.82 13.14 4.90
N GLY A 165 8.56 13.93 5.68
CA GLY A 165 10.00 13.75 5.78
C GLY A 165 10.73 14.79 6.62
N CYS A 166 11.90 14.39 7.11
CA CYS A 166 12.86 15.29 7.74
C CYS A 166 13.93 15.78 6.76
N TYR A 167 14.54 16.93 6.99
CA TYR A 167 15.65 17.45 6.18
C TYR A 167 16.62 18.30 7.01
N GLY A 168 17.86 18.44 6.55
CA GLY A 168 18.86 19.30 7.20
C GLY A 168 18.82 20.76 6.74
N TRP A 169 18.76 21.00 5.43
CA TRP A 169 18.83 22.34 4.83
C TRP A 169 17.75 22.59 3.76
N SER A 170 17.88 22.05 2.55
CA SER A 170 17.03 22.43 1.39
C SER A 170 15.79 21.56 1.19
N GLY A 171 15.74 20.33 1.71
CA GLY A 171 14.52 19.56 1.94
C GLY A 171 13.69 19.19 0.71
N GLU A 172 14.28 18.45 -0.23
CA GLU A 172 13.66 18.05 -1.50
C GLU A 172 12.72 16.84 -1.41
N SER A 173 12.76 16.06 -0.31
CA SER A 173 12.18 14.71 -0.29
C SER A 173 10.67 14.72 -0.50
N THR A 174 9.90 15.59 0.17
CA THR A 174 8.43 15.62 0.04
C THR A 174 7.98 15.95 -1.39
N LYS A 175 8.66 16.91 -2.03
CA LYS A 175 8.41 17.26 -3.45
C LYS A 175 8.67 16.07 -4.38
N ILE A 176 9.77 15.35 -4.18
CA ILE A 176 10.12 14.18 -5.01
C ILE A 176 9.12 13.04 -4.78
N LEU A 177 8.77 12.75 -3.53
CA LEU A 177 7.77 11.74 -3.20
C LEU A 177 6.42 12.07 -3.82
N ARG A 178 5.96 13.33 -3.71
CA ARG A 178 4.70 13.79 -4.28
C ARG A 178 4.66 13.57 -5.79
N SER A 179 5.69 14.02 -6.50
CA SER A 179 5.79 13.81 -7.96
C SER A 179 5.71 12.33 -8.31
N ARG A 180 6.51 11.47 -7.67
CA ARG A 180 6.56 10.04 -7.99
C ARG A 180 5.26 9.30 -7.68
N LEU A 181 4.55 9.70 -6.62
CA LEU A 181 3.26 9.11 -6.27
C LEU A 181 2.15 9.54 -7.24
N ILE A 182 2.16 10.79 -7.70
CA ILE A 182 1.27 11.27 -8.77
C ILE A 182 1.54 10.47 -10.05
N ASP A 183 2.82 10.31 -10.44
CA ASP A 183 3.22 9.54 -11.62
C ASP A 183 2.81 8.06 -11.51
N ALA A 184 2.82 7.50 -10.29
CA ALA A 184 2.34 6.15 -9.99
C ALA A 184 0.80 6.03 -9.97
N GLY A 185 0.06 7.14 -10.09
CA GLY A 185 -1.40 7.16 -10.20
C GLY A 185 -2.16 7.33 -8.86
N PHE A 186 -1.47 7.76 -7.80
CA PHE A 186 -2.12 8.10 -6.52
C PHE A 186 -2.69 9.52 -6.53
N ASP A 187 -3.80 9.72 -5.82
CA ASP A 187 -4.33 11.05 -5.50
C ASP A 187 -3.59 11.61 -4.27
N VAL A 188 -2.59 12.46 -4.51
CA VAL A 188 -1.72 12.95 -3.42
C VAL A 188 -2.34 14.18 -2.76
N VAL A 189 -2.76 14.04 -1.51
CA VAL A 189 -3.41 15.10 -0.74
C VAL A 189 -2.48 16.30 -0.50
N GLU A 190 -3.05 17.49 -0.36
CA GLU A 190 -2.28 18.72 -0.14
C GLU A 190 -1.46 18.71 1.17
N PRO A 191 -2.00 18.28 2.34
CA PRO A 191 -1.23 18.27 3.57
C PRO A 191 0.05 17.43 3.48
N GLU A 192 1.17 18.00 3.94
CA GLU A 192 2.46 17.32 4.05
C GLU A 192 3.23 17.77 5.29
N ILE A 193 4.13 16.91 5.78
CA ILE A 193 5.07 17.28 6.84
C ILE A 193 6.48 17.36 6.28
N ARG A 194 7.01 18.58 6.26
CA ARG A 194 8.40 18.89 5.92
C ARG A 194 9.11 19.44 7.16
N CYS A 195 9.84 18.56 7.86
CA CYS A 195 10.43 18.86 9.17
C CYS A 195 11.93 19.18 9.08
N ASN A 196 12.36 20.36 9.53
CA ASN A 196 13.78 20.66 9.64
C ASN A 196 14.37 19.94 10.87
N TRP A 197 15.39 19.12 10.68
CA TRP A 197 16.00 18.25 11.69
C TRP A 197 14.98 17.32 12.36
N ASN A 198 14.92 17.33 13.70
CA ASN A 198 14.10 16.41 14.49
C ASN A 198 12.75 17.06 14.83
N PRO A 199 11.62 16.35 14.68
CA PRO A 199 10.30 16.91 14.95
C PRO A 199 10.12 17.26 16.43
N ASP A 200 9.56 18.44 16.66
CA ASP A 200 9.06 18.89 17.95
C ASP A 200 7.53 18.69 18.06
N ALA A 201 6.95 19.06 19.20
CA ALA A 201 5.52 18.93 19.43
C ALA A 201 4.67 19.73 18.43
N LYS A 202 5.20 20.84 17.89
CA LYS A 202 4.48 21.66 16.92
C LYS A 202 4.42 20.97 15.56
N VAL A 203 5.53 20.40 15.10
CA VAL A 203 5.57 19.60 13.87
C VAL A 203 4.66 18.38 13.99
N LEU A 204 4.71 17.68 15.13
CA LEU A 204 3.87 16.51 15.39
C LEU A 204 2.39 16.85 15.51
N ALA A 205 1.99 18.05 15.93
CA ALA A 205 0.58 18.44 15.91
C ALA A 205 0.02 18.57 14.48
N GLY A 206 0.87 18.89 13.49
CA GLY A 206 0.47 19.04 12.09
C GLY A 206 0.10 17.72 11.40
N THR A 207 0.45 16.56 11.96
CA THR A 207 0.11 15.25 11.35
C THR A 207 -1.38 14.96 11.38
N GLU A 208 -2.15 15.65 12.22
CA GLU A 208 -3.61 15.55 12.28
C GLU A 208 -4.26 15.93 10.94
N GLU A 209 -3.71 16.93 10.23
CA GLU A 209 -4.22 17.33 8.90
C GLU A 209 -4.01 16.23 7.85
N ILE A 210 -2.86 15.54 7.89
CA ILE A 210 -2.63 14.35 7.05
C ILE A 210 -3.63 13.26 7.40
N ALA A 211 -3.79 12.95 8.69
CA ALA A 211 -4.69 11.90 9.14
C ALA A 211 -6.15 12.16 8.75
N ALA A 212 -6.60 13.42 8.82
CA ALA A 212 -7.93 13.82 8.36
C ALA A 212 -8.07 13.64 6.84
N ALA A 213 -7.14 14.18 6.05
CA ALA A 213 -7.19 14.13 4.59
C ALA A 213 -7.15 12.71 4.01
N LEU A 214 -6.42 11.79 4.67
CA LEU A 214 -6.38 10.38 4.26
C LEU A 214 -7.64 9.59 4.62
N ASN A 215 -8.43 10.06 5.59
CA ASN A 215 -9.68 9.42 6.01
C ASN A 215 -10.92 9.93 5.27
N GLU A 216 -10.85 11.09 4.62
CA GLU A 216 -11.94 11.61 3.79
C GLU A 216 -12.29 10.62 2.67
N ARG A 217 -13.59 10.39 2.44
CA ARG A 217 -14.09 9.49 1.40
C ARG A 217 -13.99 10.12 0.01
#